data_AF-A0A0N4UKS7-F1
#
_entry.id   AF-A0A0N4UKS7-F1
#
_cell.length_a   1.000
_cell.length_b   1.000
_cell.length_c   1.000
_cell.angle_alpha   90.00
_cell.angle_beta   90.00
_cell.angle_gamma   90.00
#
_symmetry.space_group_name_H-M   'P 1'
#
loop_
_entity.id
_entity.type
_entity.pdbx_description
1 polymer ?
#
loop_
_entity_poly.entity_id
_entity_poly.type
_entity_poly.pdbx_seq_one_letter_code
_entity_poly.pdbx_strand_id
1 'polypeptide(L)'
;MGKEFEGKRNVESPEVIFHDITFEQNDGLTEEERENIVLSNIYLSTFVNERRIVDIYQEGYKDDYFQYLCSLEKQYVQEKIKPEMRPNFENRMRYLCIRWMSRIVANQILFSPIIKAEQHVLLITDCRLIIVTPLLFANVFNKKLQVSYIFIFLTHYLMELSMNYVEYLEHKPSFLAAASIVLARLCIMPHENPWPNLLNSFGKHS
;
A
#
# COMPACT_ATOMS: atom_id res chain seq x y z
N MET A 1 -48.46 -11.05 -22.06
CA MET A 1 -48.54 -11.58 -20.68
C MET A 1 -47.13 -11.94 -20.22
N GLY A 2 -46.38 -10.95 -19.72
CA GLY A 2 -44.98 -11.12 -19.28
C GLY A 2 -44.94 -11.47 -17.80
N LYS A 3 -44.32 -12.60 -17.46
CA LYS A 3 -44.11 -13.03 -16.07
C LYS A 3 -42.93 -12.26 -15.47
N GLU A 4 -43.18 -11.52 -14.40
CA GLU A 4 -42.17 -10.94 -13.52
C GLU A 4 -41.44 -12.06 -12.76
N PHE A 5 -40.11 -12.05 -12.81
CA PHE A 5 -39.25 -12.88 -11.98
C PHE A 5 -38.70 -11.99 -10.83
N GLU A 6 -39.38 -12.02 -9.68
CA GLU A 6 -38.83 -11.54 -8.41
C GLU A 6 -37.84 -12.58 -7.86
N GLY A 7 -36.56 -12.44 -8.22
CA GLY A 7 -35.47 -13.21 -7.63
C GLY A 7 -34.77 -12.41 -6.53
N LYS A 8 -35.28 -12.47 -5.29
CA LYS A 8 -34.58 -11.98 -4.10
C LYS A 8 -33.30 -12.80 -3.88
N ARG A 9 -32.14 -12.26 -4.23
CA ARG A 9 -30.84 -12.78 -3.78
C ARG A 9 -30.50 -12.15 -2.44
N ASN A 10 -30.68 -12.91 -1.36
CA ASN A 10 -30.04 -12.64 -0.08
C ASN A 10 -28.52 -12.74 -0.30
N VAL A 11 -27.84 -11.60 -0.30
CA VAL A 11 -26.38 -11.53 -0.18
C VAL A 11 -26.12 -11.29 1.30
N GLU A 12 -25.83 -12.36 2.03
CA GLU A 12 -25.28 -12.25 3.39
C GLU A 12 -23.89 -11.62 3.28
N SER A 13 -23.77 -10.39 3.76
CA SER A 13 -22.50 -9.69 3.92
C SER A 13 -21.62 -10.50 4.88
N PRO A 14 -20.31 -10.65 4.62
CA PRO A 14 -19.43 -11.35 5.55
C PRO A 14 -19.37 -10.56 6.87
N GLU A 15 -19.76 -11.19 7.98
CA GLU A 15 -19.49 -10.68 9.33
C GLU A 15 -17.97 -10.57 9.52
N VAL A 16 -17.46 -9.35 9.60
CA VAL A 16 -16.09 -9.09 10.04
C VAL A 16 -16.08 -9.17 11.56
N ILE A 17 -15.65 -10.32 12.09
CA ILE A 17 -15.42 -10.49 13.52
C ILE A 17 -14.11 -9.77 13.88
N PHE A 18 -14.22 -8.61 14.52
CA PHE A 18 -13.09 -7.96 15.17
C PHE A 18 -12.84 -8.65 16.51
N HIS A 19 -11.65 -9.22 16.69
CA HIS A 19 -11.21 -9.65 18.02
C HIS A 19 -11.05 -8.40 18.90
N ASP A 20 -11.68 -8.41 20.08
CA ASP A 20 -11.50 -7.39 21.11
C ASP A 20 -10.01 -7.28 21.47
N ILE A 21 -9.38 -6.17 21.06
CA ILE A 21 -8.04 -5.81 21.51
C ILE A 21 -8.21 -5.21 22.92
N THR A 22 -8.03 -6.04 23.94
CA THR A 22 -7.98 -5.59 25.33
C THR A 22 -6.73 -4.77 25.55
N PHE A 23 -6.90 -3.46 25.75
CA PHE A 23 -5.84 -2.57 26.22
C PHE A 23 -5.67 -2.76 27.73
N GLU A 24 -4.53 -3.30 28.17
CA GLU A 24 -4.08 -3.08 29.54
C GLU A 24 -3.87 -1.57 29.76
N GLN A 25 -4.31 -1.08 30.92
CA GLN A 25 -4.28 0.34 31.29
C GLN A 25 -2.84 0.87 31.31
N ASN A 26 -2.39 1.44 30.18
CA ASN A 26 -1.17 2.25 30.14
C ASN A 26 -1.51 3.69 30.58
N ASP A 27 -1.51 3.89 31.90
CA ASP A 27 -1.53 5.20 32.54
C ASP A 27 -0.19 5.89 32.32
N GLY A 28 -0.17 6.91 31.45
CA GLY A 28 1.03 7.71 31.15
C GLY A 28 1.19 8.12 29.70
N LEU A 29 0.47 7.49 28.77
CA LEU A 29 0.54 7.84 27.35
C LEU A 29 -0.32 9.07 27.04
N THR A 30 0.26 10.00 26.28
CA THR A 30 -0.48 11.10 25.66
C THR A 30 -1.54 10.55 24.70
N GLU A 31 -2.60 11.32 24.42
CA GLU A 31 -3.62 10.87 23.45
C GLU A 31 -3.03 10.57 22.07
N GLU A 32 -1.99 11.29 21.66
CA GLU A 32 -1.28 11.06 20.40
C GLU A 32 -0.56 9.70 20.40
N GLU A 33 0.09 9.33 21.50
CA GLU A 33 0.73 8.01 21.64
C GLU A 33 -0.30 6.88 21.68
N ARG A 34 -1.45 7.09 22.32
CA ARG A 34 -2.56 6.12 22.31
C ARG A 34 -3.12 5.95 20.90
N GLU A 35 -3.35 7.04 20.17
CA GLU A 35 -3.80 7.00 18.77
C GLU A 35 -2.77 6.28 17.87
N ASN A 36 -1.47 6.55 18.04
CA ASN A 36 -0.42 5.88 17.28
C ASN A 36 -0.35 4.37 17.56
N ILE A 37 -0.54 3.94 18.81
CA ILE A 37 -0.59 2.52 19.16
C ILE A 37 -1.82 1.86 18.54
N VAL A 38 -3.00 2.48 18.62
CA VAL A 38 -4.23 1.98 18.00
C VAL A 38 -4.05 1.84 16.48
N LEU A 39 -3.48 2.85 15.82
CA LEU A 39 -3.19 2.81 14.38
C LEU A 39 -2.20 1.69 14.03
N SER A 40 -1.14 1.53 14.84
CA SER A 40 -0.16 0.46 14.63
C SER A 40 -0.77 -0.94 14.80
N ASN A 41 -1.65 -1.13 15.78
CA ASN A 41 -2.30 -2.42 16.06
C ASN A 41 -3.37 -2.75 15.02
N ILE A 42 -4.14 -1.75 14.57
CA ILE A 42 -5.07 -1.91 13.44
C ILE A 42 -4.27 -2.32 12.21
N TYR A 43 -3.20 -1.60 11.88
CA TYR A 43 -2.33 -1.90 10.74
C TYR A 43 -1.75 -3.31 10.81
N LEU A 44 -1.23 -3.73 11.97
CA LEU A 44 -0.70 -5.07 12.18
C LEU A 44 -1.80 -6.14 12.07
N SER A 45 -3.00 -5.90 12.61
CA SER A 45 -4.10 -6.86 12.53
C SER A 45 -4.66 -7.03 11.11
N THR A 46 -4.79 -5.94 10.34
CA THR A 46 -5.18 -6.03 8.92
C THR A 46 -4.09 -6.72 8.10
N PHE A 47 -2.81 -6.41 8.32
CA PHE A 47 -1.71 -7.04 7.60
C PHE A 47 -1.58 -8.54 7.93
N VAL A 48 -1.85 -8.94 9.18
CA VAL A 48 -1.80 -10.35 9.61
C VAL A 48 -3.01 -11.14 9.12
N ASN A 49 -4.20 -10.53 9.00
CA ASN A 49 -5.39 -11.18 8.43
C ASN A 49 -5.39 -11.23 6.90
N GLU A 50 -4.65 -10.35 6.22
CA GLU A 50 -4.46 -10.35 4.77
C GLU A 50 -3.48 -11.42 4.25
N ARG A 51 -3.42 -12.61 4.88
CA ARG A 51 -2.85 -13.81 4.24
C ARG A 51 -3.59 -14.23 2.93
N ARG A 52 -4.58 -13.44 2.51
CA ARG A 52 -5.23 -13.45 1.19
C ARG A 52 -4.86 -12.24 0.32
N ILE A 53 -3.68 -11.63 0.45
CA ILE A 53 -3.15 -10.87 -0.70
C ILE A 53 -3.14 -11.87 -1.85
N VAL A 54 -4.05 -11.67 -2.81
CA VAL A 54 -4.23 -12.55 -3.96
C VAL A 54 -2.85 -12.70 -4.58
N ASP A 55 -2.25 -13.87 -4.40
CA ASP A 55 -0.93 -14.13 -4.92
C ASP A 55 -1.11 -14.39 -6.42
N ILE A 56 -1.27 -13.30 -7.19
CA ILE A 56 -1.34 -13.31 -8.66
C ILE A 56 -0.01 -13.86 -9.24
N TYR A 57 1.01 -14.01 -8.38
CA TYR A 57 2.30 -14.56 -8.69
C TYR A 57 2.24 -16.08 -8.90
N GLN A 58 1.72 -16.48 -10.05
CA GLN A 58 1.87 -17.84 -10.55
C GLN A 58 3.31 -18.05 -11.01
N GLU A 59 3.93 -19.17 -10.62
CA GLU A 59 5.35 -19.38 -10.88
C GLU A 59 5.73 -19.39 -12.37
N GLY A 60 4.79 -19.73 -13.25
CA GLY A 60 4.99 -19.72 -14.69
C GLY A 60 5.05 -18.32 -15.32
N TYR A 61 4.56 -17.28 -14.63
CA TYR A 61 4.46 -15.92 -15.17
C TYR A 61 5.34 -14.91 -14.44
N LYS A 62 6.33 -15.35 -13.65
CA LYS A 62 7.14 -14.46 -12.79
C LYS A 62 7.81 -13.32 -13.58
N ASP A 63 8.40 -13.65 -14.73
CA ASP A 63 9.14 -12.67 -15.54
C ASP A 63 8.18 -11.82 -16.39
N ASP A 64 7.13 -12.41 -16.96
CA ASP A 64 6.08 -11.68 -17.68
C ASP A 64 5.35 -10.70 -16.76
N TYR A 65 5.05 -11.11 -15.53
CA TYR A 65 4.44 -10.26 -14.52
C TYR A 65 5.33 -9.09 -14.15
N PHE A 66 6.64 -9.33 -13.97
CA PHE A 66 7.58 -8.25 -13.70
C PHE A 66 7.69 -7.27 -14.88
N GLN A 67 7.76 -7.78 -16.12
CA GLN A 67 7.75 -6.93 -17.32
C GLN A 67 6.44 -6.14 -17.45
N TYR A 68 5.31 -6.76 -17.11
CA TYR A 68 4.01 -6.10 -17.06
C TYR A 68 3.99 -4.96 -16.04
N LEU A 69 4.50 -5.17 -14.82
CA LEU A 69 4.64 -4.10 -13.82
C LEU A 69 5.51 -2.95 -14.33
N CYS A 70 6.66 -3.24 -14.96
CA CYS A 70 7.50 -2.22 -15.59
C CYS A 70 6.79 -1.48 -16.73
N SER A 71 5.94 -2.17 -17.50
CA SER A 71 5.16 -1.55 -18.58
C SER A 71 4.08 -0.59 -18.05
N LEU A 72 3.39 -0.99 -16.98
CA LEU A 72 2.41 -0.16 -16.29
C LEU A 72 3.08 1.06 -15.64
N GLU A 73 4.24 0.88 -15.01
CA GLU A 73 5.02 1.99 -14.44
C GLU A 73 5.39 3.03 -15.51
N LYS A 74 5.73 2.58 -16.74
CA LYS A 74 6.01 3.47 -17.88
C LYS A 74 4.74 4.15 -18.41
N GLN A 75 3.59 3.49 -18.33
CA GLN A 75 2.31 4.06 -18.75
C GLN A 75 1.83 5.15 -17.78
N TYR A 76 2.04 4.93 -16.48
CA TYR A 76 1.64 5.85 -15.41
C TYR A 76 2.78 6.74 -14.94
N VAL A 77 3.69 7.14 -15.85
CA VAL A 77 4.67 8.19 -15.54
C VAL A 77 3.89 9.38 -15.02
N GLN A 78 4.03 9.64 -13.73
CA GLN A 78 3.42 10.81 -13.12
C GLN A 78 3.94 12.00 -13.90
N GLU A 79 3.05 12.69 -14.61
CA GLU A 79 3.39 13.98 -15.18
C GLU A 79 3.98 14.78 -14.04
N LYS A 80 5.23 15.26 -14.22
CA LYS A 80 5.90 16.04 -13.19
C LYS A 80 4.95 17.14 -12.78
N ILE A 81 4.34 17.00 -11.60
CA ILE A 81 3.37 17.96 -11.11
C ILE A 81 4.16 19.24 -10.96
N LYS A 82 3.86 20.22 -11.81
CA LYS A 82 4.51 21.52 -11.76
C LYS A 82 4.45 22.00 -10.32
N PRO A 83 5.53 22.53 -9.73
CA PRO A 83 5.54 22.96 -8.33
C PRO A 83 4.34 23.85 -7.97
N GLU A 84 3.91 24.70 -8.90
CA GLU A 84 2.72 25.56 -8.78
C GLU A 84 1.37 24.82 -8.74
N MET A 85 1.28 23.64 -9.36
CA MET A 85 0.10 22.77 -9.35
C MET A 85 0.15 21.74 -8.23
N ARG A 86 1.26 21.65 -7.48
CA ARG A 86 1.25 20.89 -6.23
C ARG A 86 0.27 21.63 -5.36
N PRO A 87 -0.89 21.03 -5.02
CA PRO A 87 -1.74 21.64 -4.02
C PRO A 87 -0.85 21.97 -2.83
N ASN A 88 -1.00 23.17 -2.27
CA ASN A 88 -0.37 23.53 -1.01
C ASN A 88 -1.06 22.74 0.13
N PHE A 89 -1.16 21.43 -0.04
CA PHE A 89 -1.36 20.49 1.03
C PHE A 89 -0.06 20.56 1.81
N GLU A 90 0.01 21.53 2.72
CA GLU A 90 0.89 21.43 3.88
C GLU A 90 0.82 19.99 4.38
N ASN A 91 1.95 19.43 4.85
CA ASN A 91 1.99 18.07 5.41
C ASN A 91 0.82 17.79 6.38
N ARG A 92 0.31 18.85 7.04
CA ARG A 92 -0.92 18.89 7.81
C ARG A 92 -2.16 18.38 7.08
N MET A 93 -2.44 18.81 5.85
CA MET A 93 -3.62 18.38 5.09
C MET A 93 -3.51 16.92 4.67
N ARG A 94 -2.32 16.46 4.26
CA ARG A 94 -2.08 15.03 3.99
C ARG A 94 -2.32 14.21 5.25
N TYR A 95 -1.79 14.62 6.40
CA TYR A 95 -2.04 13.99 7.69
C TYR A 95 -3.55 13.96 8.02
N LEU A 96 -4.27 15.06 7.81
CA LEU A 96 -5.73 15.12 8.02
C LEU A 96 -6.48 14.16 7.08
N CYS A 97 -6.08 14.05 5.82
CA CYS A 97 -6.65 13.09 4.88
C CYS A 97 -6.40 11.64 5.32
N ILE A 98 -5.19 11.30 5.74
CA ILE A 98 -4.85 9.96 6.27
C ILE A 98 -5.70 9.66 7.51
N ARG A 99 -5.80 10.60 8.46
CA ARG A 99 -6.64 10.47 9.65
C ARG A 99 -8.12 10.31 9.31
N TRP A 100 -8.60 11.04 8.31
CA TRP A 100 -9.97 10.91 7.82
C TRP A 100 -10.23 9.53 7.21
N MET A 101 -9.32 9.01 6.38
CA MET A 101 -9.40 7.65 5.83
C MET A 101 -9.41 6.59 6.94
N SER A 102 -8.59 6.73 7.97
CA SER A 102 -8.63 5.81 9.14
C SER A 102 -10.00 5.81 9.85
N ARG A 103 -10.67 6.97 9.94
CA ARG A 103 -12.03 7.06 10.52
C ARG A 103 -13.10 6.44 9.63
N ILE A 104 -12.94 6.49 8.30
CA ILE A 104 -13.83 5.79 7.36
C ILE A 104 -13.73 4.29 7.59
N VAL A 105 -12.51 3.76 7.67
CA VAL A 105 -12.25 2.33 7.93
C VAL A 105 -12.86 1.89 9.27
N ALA A 106 -12.89 2.78 10.27
CA ALA A 106 -13.54 2.55 11.56
C ALA A 106 -15.08 2.72 11.56
N ASN A 107 -15.73 2.88 10.38
CA ASN A 107 -17.17 3.10 10.22
C ASN A 107 -17.72 4.34 10.96
N GLN A 108 -16.90 5.37 11.20
CA GLN A 108 -17.30 6.57 11.95
C GLN A 108 -17.92 7.67 11.08
N ILE A 109 -18.06 7.46 9.77
CA ILE A 109 -18.50 8.48 8.79
C ILE A 109 -19.69 7.94 7.98
N LEU A 110 -20.69 8.79 7.76
CA LEU A 110 -21.87 8.48 6.93
C LEU A 110 -21.45 8.08 5.50
N PHE A 111 -22.07 7.04 4.95
CA PHE A 111 -21.74 6.49 3.62
C PHE A 111 -21.93 7.48 2.46
N SER A 112 -22.80 8.48 2.57
CA SER A 112 -23.20 9.32 1.42
C SER A 112 -22.06 10.17 0.82
N PRO A 113 -21.26 10.93 1.59
CA PRO A 113 -20.08 11.62 1.07
C PRO A 113 -19.03 10.66 0.48
N ILE A 114 -18.88 9.47 1.06
CA ILE A 114 -17.89 8.47 0.63
C ILE A 114 -18.26 7.94 -0.75
N ILE A 115 -19.53 7.55 -0.98
CA ILE A 115 -20.00 7.07 -2.28
C ILE A 115 -19.83 8.14 -3.37
N LYS A 116 -20.08 9.42 -3.05
CA LYS A 116 -19.85 10.53 -3.99
C LYS A 116 -18.36 10.70 -4.30
N ALA A 117 -17.49 10.63 -3.29
CA ALA A 117 -16.05 10.70 -3.48
C ALA A 117 -15.52 9.53 -4.30
N GLU A 118 -15.99 8.31 -4.03
CA GLU A 118 -15.70 7.10 -4.80
C GLU A 118 -16.08 7.27 -6.28
N GLN A 119 -17.30 7.71 -6.56
CA GLN A 119 -17.76 7.98 -7.93
C GLN A 119 -16.85 9.00 -8.63
N HIS A 120 -16.44 10.07 -7.95
CA HIS A 120 -15.52 11.06 -8.52
C HIS A 120 -14.13 10.48 -8.79
N VAL A 121 -13.57 9.68 -7.87
CA VAL A 121 -12.27 9.02 -8.07
C VAL A 121 -12.34 8.05 -9.25
N LEU A 122 -13.39 7.24 -9.37
CA LEU A 122 -13.59 6.33 -10.50
C LEU A 122 -13.68 7.06 -11.83
N LEU A 123 -14.42 8.18 -11.88
CA LEU A 123 -14.53 9.00 -13.09
C LEU A 123 -13.20 9.66 -13.47
N ILE A 124 -12.47 10.22 -12.51
CA ILE A 124 -11.18 10.89 -12.75
C ILE A 124 -10.12 9.88 -13.19
N THR A 125 -10.16 8.66 -12.65
CA THR A 125 -9.20 7.60 -12.99
C THR A 125 -9.61 6.80 -14.24
N ASP A 126 -10.71 7.13 -14.93
CA ASP A 126 -11.25 6.34 -16.05
C ASP A 126 -11.43 4.85 -15.67
N CYS A 127 -11.83 4.60 -14.41
CA CYS A 127 -11.88 3.28 -13.78
C CYS A 127 -10.56 2.49 -13.81
N ARG A 128 -9.42 3.14 -14.10
CA ARG A 128 -8.08 2.53 -14.11
C ARG A 128 -7.49 2.54 -12.71
N LEU A 129 -7.97 1.62 -11.88
CA LEU A 129 -7.53 1.48 -10.50
C LEU A 129 -6.26 0.63 -10.32
N ILE A 130 -5.78 0.00 -11.41
CA ILE A 130 -4.53 -0.77 -11.38
C ILE A 130 -3.36 0.20 -11.41
N ILE A 131 -2.92 0.61 -10.21
CA ILE A 131 -1.77 1.48 -10.01
C ILE A 131 -0.60 0.62 -9.53
N VAL A 132 0.56 0.82 -10.16
CA VAL A 132 1.78 0.14 -9.72
C VAL A 132 2.29 0.82 -8.46
N THR A 133 2.31 0.07 -7.37
CA THR A 133 2.84 0.56 -6.09
C THR A 133 4.24 -0.01 -5.85
N PRO A 134 5.07 0.67 -5.04
CA PRO A 134 6.37 0.13 -4.62
C PRO A 134 6.24 -1.27 -3.98
N LEU A 135 5.13 -1.53 -3.28
CA LEU A 135 4.84 -2.82 -2.65
C LEU A 135 4.81 -3.98 -3.64
N LEU A 136 4.24 -3.79 -4.84
CA LEU A 136 4.21 -4.83 -5.86
C LEU A 136 5.62 -5.23 -6.30
N PHE A 137 6.51 -4.26 -6.51
CA PHE A 137 7.91 -4.52 -6.84
C PHE A 137 8.68 -5.13 -5.68
N ALA A 138 8.48 -4.64 -4.45
CA ALA A 138 9.11 -5.18 -3.25
C ALA A 138 8.75 -6.66 -3.05
N ASN A 139 7.50 -7.04 -3.29
CA ASN A 139 7.07 -8.44 -3.24
C ASN A 139 7.81 -9.31 -4.26
N VAL A 140 7.97 -8.84 -5.51
CA VAL A 140 8.74 -9.58 -6.54
C VAL A 140 10.19 -9.75 -6.10
N PHE A 141 10.82 -8.68 -5.61
CA PHE A 141 12.22 -8.71 -5.18
C PHE A 141 12.42 -9.60 -3.95
N ASN A 142 11.60 -9.45 -2.90
CA ASN A 142 11.67 -10.26 -1.68
C ASN A 142 11.49 -11.76 -1.98
N LYS A 143 10.57 -12.11 -2.88
CA LYS A 143 10.38 -13.49 -3.34
C LYS A 143 11.61 -14.05 -4.05
N LYS A 144 12.21 -13.26 -4.95
CA LYS A 144 13.41 -13.67 -5.69
C LYS A 144 14.67 -13.74 -4.80
N LEU A 145 14.75 -12.93 -3.74
CA LEU A 145 15.87 -12.93 -2.78
C LEU A 145 15.75 -13.98 -1.67
N GLN A 146 14.56 -14.58 -1.47
CA GLN A 146 14.32 -15.59 -0.42
C GLN A 146 14.73 -15.12 0.99
N VAL A 147 14.37 -13.88 1.32
CA VAL A 147 14.74 -13.20 2.57
C VAL A 147 13.85 -13.57 3.76
N SER A 148 14.34 -13.30 4.97
CA SER A 148 13.59 -13.53 6.21
C SER A 148 12.39 -12.57 6.36
N TYR A 149 11.41 -12.94 7.19
CA TYR A 149 10.24 -12.09 7.46
C TYR A 149 10.63 -10.74 8.08
N ILE A 150 11.66 -10.71 8.94
CA ILE A 150 12.18 -9.47 9.55
C ILE A 150 12.66 -8.51 8.47
N PHE A 151 13.37 -9.02 7.46
CA PHE A 151 13.84 -8.23 6.34
C PHE A 151 12.68 -7.66 5.51
N ILE A 152 11.64 -8.46 5.27
CA ILE A 152 10.44 -8.04 4.53
C ILE A 152 9.74 -6.90 5.28
N PHE A 153 9.55 -7.03 6.60
CA PHE A 153 8.93 -5.99 7.42
C PHE A 153 9.75 -4.70 7.41
N LEU A 154 11.07 -4.77 7.54
CA LEU A 154 11.94 -3.59 7.46
C LEU A 154 11.85 -2.93 6.08
N THR A 155 11.82 -3.72 5.01
CA THR A 155 11.67 -3.21 3.64
C THR A 155 10.34 -2.46 3.47
N HIS A 156 9.24 -3.06 3.95
CA HIS A 156 7.92 -2.42 3.88
C HIS A 156 7.87 -1.13 4.70
N TYR A 157 8.45 -1.14 5.90
CA TYR A 157 8.53 0.04 6.76
C TYR A 157 9.29 1.19 6.09
N LEU A 158 10.49 0.93 5.54
CA LEU A 158 11.29 1.95 4.85
C LEU A 158 10.59 2.49 3.60
N MET A 159 9.88 1.63 2.88
CA MET A 159 9.09 2.00 1.70
C MET A 159 7.89 2.85 2.08
N GLU A 160 7.16 2.50 3.13
CA GLU A 160 6.05 3.30 3.65
C GLU A 160 6.52 4.67 4.16
N LEU A 161 7.67 4.71 4.85
CA LEU A 161 8.32 5.98 5.22
C LEU A 161 8.59 6.85 3.99
N SER A 162 9.06 6.27 2.87
CA SER A 162 9.33 7.04 1.65
C SER A 162 8.06 7.69 1.07
N MET A 163 6.89 7.05 1.20
CA MET A 163 5.62 7.58 0.68
C MET A 163 5.12 8.82 1.46
N ASN A 164 5.60 9.02 2.69
CA ASN A 164 5.25 10.21 3.49
C ASN A 164 5.87 11.50 2.95
N TYR A 165 7.03 11.40 2.28
CA TYR A 165 7.74 12.56 1.74
C TYR A 165 7.38 12.78 0.27
N VAL A 166 6.96 14.00 -0.06
CA VAL A 166 6.48 14.34 -1.41
C VAL A 166 7.61 14.24 -2.43
N GLU A 167 8.85 14.52 -2.02
CA GLU A 167 10.05 14.47 -2.85
C GLU A 167 10.28 13.07 -3.43
N TYR A 168 9.92 12.02 -2.69
CA TYR A 168 10.11 10.64 -3.15
C TYR A 168 9.00 10.16 -4.08
N LEU A 169 7.84 10.83 -4.12
CA LEU A 169 6.74 10.46 -5.01
C LEU A 169 7.07 10.69 -6.49
N GLU A 170 8.06 11.54 -6.78
CA GLU A 170 8.55 11.74 -8.15
C GLU A 170 9.38 10.56 -8.67
N HIS A 171 9.83 9.66 -7.78
CA HIS A 171 10.58 8.48 -8.17
C HIS A 171 9.65 7.35 -8.61
N LYS A 172 10.18 6.52 -9.51
CA LYS A 172 9.50 5.31 -9.97
C LYS A 172 9.22 4.37 -8.79
N PRO A 173 8.01 3.78 -8.69
CA PRO A 173 7.68 2.79 -7.67
C PRO A 173 8.71 1.68 -7.51
N SER A 174 9.25 1.18 -8.61
CA SER A 174 10.28 0.15 -8.63
C SER A 174 11.60 0.60 -8.01
N PHE A 175 11.96 1.87 -8.21
CA PHE A 175 13.16 2.48 -7.66
C PHE A 175 13.03 2.60 -6.14
N LEU A 176 11.87 3.07 -5.66
CA LEU A 176 11.58 3.13 -4.21
C LEU A 176 11.70 1.74 -3.58
N ALA A 177 11.09 0.72 -4.20
CA ALA A 177 11.19 -0.66 -3.73
C ALA A 177 12.64 -1.17 -3.68
N ALA A 178 13.42 -0.94 -4.74
CA ALA A 178 14.83 -1.34 -4.79
C ALA A 178 15.66 -0.61 -3.73
N ALA A 179 15.46 0.70 -3.57
CA ALA A 179 16.14 1.51 -2.56
C ALA A 179 15.82 1.03 -1.14
N SER A 180 14.56 0.72 -0.84
CA SER A 180 14.16 0.17 0.46
C SER A 180 14.82 -1.17 0.77
N ILE A 181 14.98 -2.06 -0.23
CA ILE A 181 15.69 -3.34 -0.06
C ILE A 181 17.17 -3.11 0.20
N VAL A 182 17.80 -2.22 -0.54
CA VAL A 182 19.23 -1.88 -0.36
C VAL A 182 19.46 -1.32 1.05
N LEU A 183 18.61 -0.41 1.50
CA LEU A 183 18.66 0.13 2.87
C LEU A 183 18.42 -0.96 3.93
N ALA A 184 17.42 -1.83 3.73
CA ALA A 184 17.18 -2.94 4.65
C ALA A 184 18.38 -3.91 4.74
N ARG A 185 19.07 -4.16 3.61
CA ARG A 185 20.31 -4.96 3.58
C ARG A 185 21.42 -4.28 4.35
N LEU A 186 21.60 -2.98 4.18
CA LEU A 186 22.61 -2.21 4.93
C LEU A 186 22.36 -2.25 6.44
N CYS A 187 21.11 -2.30 6.89
CA CYS A 187 20.76 -2.37 8.32
C CYS A 187 20.98 -3.76 8.93
N ILE A 188 20.55 -4.83 8.26
CA ILE A 188 20.51 -6.19 8.83
C ILE A 188 21.73 -7.04 8.43
N MET A 189 22.29 -6.80 7.25
CA MET A 189 23.35 -7.61 6.63
C MET A 189 24.52 -6.72 6.15
N PRO A 190 25.17 -5.95 7.05
CA PRO A 190 26.17 -4.95 6.66
C PRO A 190 27.41 -5.53 5.97
N HIS A 191 27.64 -6.84 6.08
CA HIS A 191 28.77 -7.53 5.46
C HIS A 191 28.44 -8.15 4.10
N GLU A 192 27.18 -8.14 3.69
CA GLU A 192 26.78 -8.62 2.37
C GLU A 192 26.74 -7.48 1.35
N ASN A 193 26.78 -7.82 0.06
CA ASN A 193 26.58 -6.82 -0.98
C ASN A 193 25.18 -6.19 -0.82
N PRO A 194 25.07 -4.86 -0.63
CA PRO A 194 23.79 -4.19 -0.46
C PRO A 194 22.97 -4.16 -1.76
N TRP A 195 23.61 -4.32 -2.91
CA TRP A 195 22.97 -4.40 -4.22
C TRP A 195 23.11 -5.82 -4.81
N PRO A 196 22.21 -6.76 -4.48
CA PRO A 196 22.28 -8.12 -4.99
C PRO A 196 22.21 -8.14 -6.53
N ASN A 197 22.88 -9.10 -7.17
CA ASN A 197 22.93 -9.22 -8.64
C ASN A 197 21.54 -9.23 -9.30
N LEU A 198 20.52 -9.67 -8.56
CA LEU A 198 19.13 -9.62 -8.98
C LEU A 198 18.65 -8.19 -9.32
N LEU A 199 19.11 -7.17 -8.60
CA LEU A 199 18.79 -5.78 -8.90
C LEU A 199 19.59 -5.24 -10.09
N ASN A 200 20.65 -5.93 -10.54
CA ASN A 200 21.34 -5.53 -11.78
C ASN A 200 20.49 -5.78 -13.02
N SER A 201 19.61 -6.79 -13.01
CA SER A 201 18.64 -6.95 -14.09
C SER A 201 17.57 -5.85 -14.06
N PHE A 202 17.28 -5.29 -12.88
CA PHE A 202 16.34 -4.17 -12.75
C PHE A 202 16.84 -2.93 -13.53
N GLY A 203 18.11 -2.57 -13.37
CA GLY A 203 18.72 -1.43 -14.06
C GLY A 203 18.75 -1.53 -15.59
N LYS A 204 18.58 -2.74 -16.16
CA LYS A 204 18.49 -2.93 -17.61
C LYS A 204 17.10 -2.62 -18.19
N HIS A 205 16.06 -2.59 -17.35
CA HIS A 205 14.67 -2.41 -17.77
C HIS A 205 14.07 -1.05 -17.36
N SER A 206 14.70 -0.36 -16.41
CA SER A 206 14.35 0.97 -15.87
C SER A 206 14.72 2.11 -16.80
#